data_AF-A0A2N1MST5-F1
#
_entry.id   AF-A0A2N1MST5-F1
#
_cell.length_a   1.000
_cell.length_b   1.000
_cell.length_c   1.000
_cell.angle_alpha   90.00
_cell.angle_beta   90.00
_cell.angle_gamma   90.00
#
_symmetry.space_group_name_H-M   'P 1'
#
loop_
_entity.id
_entity.type
_entity.pdbx_description
1 polymer ?
#
loop_
_entity_poly.entity_id
_entity_poly.type
_entity_poly.pdbx_seq_one_letter_code
_entity_poly.pdbx_strand_id
1 'polypeptide(L)'
;MINSDNTNISYKQFQILSTIIKKLEEENNDLTNKCNEKANQHQIIVENLKTEIKEIKEKHSENIQHLENQINDINQQYQNKIKLQEQRESQMQNKLQEEIQTLNNNFNDHKLLYNDLQENYNDLTNKYIKEANQHQIIVENLNNDIKKLENQIEDINQQYQNKIKLQEQRESQMQNKLQEEIQTLNNNFNKYKLLHDNLQEKYDELTNKCNEETIQHQMIVENLKSDIKNIEDKYLVNIKQLENKMSDIDQQQQSKIKLQEQQIDQLQQSLELKEIQLQSLEKDLGAINNSLYQKNIFKDELLNYQLDDVGQNYIINLNNDISKLNNNLKKYITDLDQDVIVNIEEIKKLLLLYKCPVKITNQKDNLLLIQAVLQRHIIETIFSYATKYFQSTGQHYHLESNIINQASSLSTLLTDASKYRTGNNEIMRIASTKLRKQIYLILNNCGFSDMYGKNNAKYEHPFITFYKEKLNKTINELRTIKDQEKITVDHLAATIIREVIKIFWFRLKIHESVAQYVWIPFNAKVDEIFMEGENFDDSDNENLYVDLCYFPLIGKDLTSNNHEVYVPAKVFVRKNQ
;
A
#
# COMPACT_ATOMS: atom_id res chain seq x y z
N MET A 1 0.55 199.54 -171.64
CA MET A 1 0.95 200.96 -171.58
C MET A 1 2.28 201.02 -170.84
N ILE A 2 3.35 201.49 -171.53
CA ILE A 2 4.48 202.32 -171.02
C ILE A 2 5.39 201.66 -169.95
N ASN A 3 6.74 201.74 -169.89
CA ASN A 3 7.88 202.15 -170.73
C ASN A 3 9.18 201.55 -170.10
N SER A 4 10.27 201.62 -170.87
CA SER A 4 11.73 201.60 -170.59
C SER A 4 12.28 201.69 -169.14
N ASP A 5 13.22 200.79 -168.73
CA ASP A 5 14.70 200.98 -168.75
C ASP A 5 15.52 199.91 -167.96
N ASN A 6 16.67 199.54 -168.54
CA ASN A 6 17.98 199.10 -168.00
C ASN A 6 18.24 197.79 -167.19
N THR A 7 18.76 196.78 -167.93
CA THR A 7 20.08 196.08 -167.81
C THR A 7 20.74 195.69 -166.47
N ASN A 8 21.09 194.39 -166.42
CA ASN A 8 22.34 193.76 -165.91
C ASN A 8 22.31 193.05 -164.52
N ILE A 9 22.19 191.70 -164.54
CA ILE A 9 22.91 190.68 -163.73
C ILE A 9 22.08 189.38 -163.74
N SER A 10 22.36 188.55 -164.77
CA SER A 10 21.56 187.39 -165.20
C SER A 10 22.38 186.08 -165.26
N TYR A 11 23.45 185.89 -164.47
CA TYR A 11 24.29 184.69 -164.65
C TYR A 11 24.81 184.00 -163.36
N LYS A 12 24.75 184.68 -162.20
CA LYS A 12 25.34 184.13 -160.96
C LYS A 12 24.45 183.13 -160.21
N GLN A 13 23.13 183.24 -160.32
CA GLN A 13 22.21 182.36 -159.57
C GLN A 13 22.09 180.95 -160.18
N PHE A 14 22.32 180.78 -161.48
CA PHE A 14 22.23 179.46 -162.12
C PHE A 14 23.49 178.60 -161.89
N GLN A 15 24.66 179.22 -161.76
CA GLN A 15 25.91 178.52 -161.45
C GLN A 15 25.98 178.00 -159.99
N ILE A 16 25.31 178.67 -159.05
CA ILE A 16 25.33 178.26 -157.63
C ILE A 16 24.46 177.01 -157.40
N LEU A 17 23.30 176.92 -158.04
CA LEU A 17 22.39 175.77 -157.90
C LEU A 17 22.99 174.47 -158.48
N SER A 18 23.69 174.55 -159.61
CA SER A 18 24.38 173.38 -160.20
C SER A 18 25.53 172.87 -159.33
N THR A 19 26.13 173.73 -158.51
CA THR A 19 27.25 173.34 -157.64
C THR A 19 26.76 172.66 -156.35
N ILE A 20 25.57 173.03 -155.86
CA ILE A 20 24.99 172.43 -154.64
C ILE A 20 24.49 171.01 -154.91
N ILE A 21 23.88 170.75 -156.07
CA ILE A 21 23.36 169.41 -156.40
C ILE A 21 24.50 168.38 -156.51
N LYS A 22 25.64 168.75 -157.11
CA LYS A 22 26.80 167.86 -157.20
C LYS A 22 27.41 167.49 -155.84
N LYS A 23 27.35 168.38 -154.85
CA LYS A 23 27.85 168.08 -153.49
C LYS A 23 26.96 167.09 -152.72
N LEU A 24 25.65 167.12 -152.95
CA LEU A 24 24.72 166.22 -152.25
C LEU A 24 24.76 164.78 -152.78
N GLU A 25 25.12 164.58 -154.05
CA GLU A 25 25.28 163.23 -154.61
C GLU A 25 26.56 162.53 -154.11
N GLU A 26 27.63 163.28 -153.85
CA GLU A 26 28.86 162.70 -153.27
C GLU A 26 28.68 162.30 -151.80
N GLU A 27 27.93 163.06 -150.99
CA GLU A 27 27.70 162.72 -149.58
C GLU A 27 26.81 161.47 -149.39
N ASN A 28 25.86 161.22 -150.30
CA ASN A 28 24.94 160.08 -150.15
C ASN A 28 25.61 158.73 -150.48
N ASN A 29 26.63 158.74 -151.35
CA ASN A 29 27.39 157.54 -151.68
C ASN A 29 28.35 157.12 -150.54
N ASP A 30 28.91 158.04 -149.75
CA ASP A 30 29.77 157.68 -148.61
C ASP A 30 28.99 157.01 -147.47
N LEU A 31 27.76 157.47 -147.21
CA LEU A 31 26.89 156.90 -146.17
C LEU A 31 26.43 155.46 -146.47
N THR A 32 26.20 155.16 -147.75
CA THR A 32 25.74 153.83 -148.16
C THR A 32 26.85 152.78 -147.98
N ASN A 33 28.10 153.12 -148.27
CA ASN A 33 29.22 152.19 -148.09
C ASN A 33 29.51 151.87 -146.61
N LYS A 34 29.38 152.85 -145.70
CA LYS A 34 29.55 152.61 -144.26
C LYS A 34 28.50 151.68 -143.64
N CYS A 35 27.28 151.61 -144.19
CA CYS A 35 26.26 150.69 -143.67
C CYS A 35 26.53 149.22 -144.02
N ASN A 36 27.12 148.94 -145.18
CA ASN A 36 27.33 147.57 -145.63
C ASN A 36 28.48 146.85 -144.89
N GLU A 37 29.55 147.55 -144.48
CA GLU A 37 30.63 146.92 -143.69
C GLU A 37 30.16 146.47 -142.30
N LYS A 38 29.24 147.21 -141.67
CA LYS A 38 28.77 146.90 -140.31
C LYS A 38 27.85 145.69 -140.25
N ALA A 39 27.14 145.38 -141.34
CA ALA A 39 26.28 144.20 -141.44
C ALA A 39 27.10 142.90 -141.53
N ASN A 40 28.20 142.91 -142.30
CA ASN A 40 29.06 141.74 -142.47
C ASN A 40 29.75 141.31 -141.17
N GLN A 41 30.17 142.26 -140.31
CA GLN A 41 30.79 141.91 -139.02
C GLN A 41 29.81 141.21 -138.06
N HIS A 42 28.52 141.57 -138.07
CA HIS A 42 27.52 140.90 -137.21
C HIS A 42 27.30 139.44 -137.61
N GLN A 43 27.34 139.12 -138.90
CA GLN A 43 27.07 137.75 -139.36
C GLN A 43 28.17 136.75 -138.97
N ILE A 44 29.43 137.20 -138.87
CA ILE A 44 30.55 136.37 -138.43
C ILE A 44 30.42 136.01 -136.94
N ILE A 45 29.99 136.95 -136.08
CA ILE A 45 29.86 136.73 -134.63
C ILE A 45 28.78 135.67 -134.33
N VAL A 46 27.67 135.67 -135.08
CA VAL A 46 26.54 134.77 -134.85
C VAL A 46 26.91 133.30 -135.11
N GLU A 47 27.72 133.00 -136.14
CA GLU A 47 28.07 131.61 -136.44
C GLU A 47 29.12 131.01 -135.48
N ASN A 48 30.01 131.83 -134.92
CA ASN A 48 30.93 131.34 -133.89
C ASN A 48 30.19 130.88 -132.62
N LEU A 49 29.18 131.64 -132.16
CA LEU A 49 28.39 131.27 -130.98
C LEU A 49 27.56 130.00 -131.17
N LYS A 50 27.03 129.76 -132.39
CA LYS A 50 26.31 128.50 -132.69
C LYS A 50 27.21 127.28 -132.56
N THR A 51 28.48 127.41 -132.93
CA THR A 51 29.43 126.30 -132.92
C THR A 51 29.80 125.93 -131.47
N GLU A 52 30.08 126.92 -130.61
CA GLU A 52 30.35 126.69 -129.18
C GLU A 52 29.17 126.04 -128.44
N ILE A 53 27.94 126.48 -128.71
CA ILE A 53 26.74 125.90 -128.09
C ILE A 53 26.58 124.41 -128.46
N LYS A 54 26.96 124.03 -129.68
CA LYS A 54 26.87 122.64 -130.13
C LYS A 54 27.88 121.74 -129.39
N GLU A 55 29.13 122.18 -129.27
CA GLU A 55 30.18 121.41 -128.57
C GLU A 55 29.84 121.21 -127.09
N ILE A 56 29.27 122.23 -126.42
CA ILE A 56 28.84 122.11 -125.00
C ILE A 56 27.72 121.06 -124.84
N LYS A 57 26.78 121.00 -125.78
CA LYS A 57 25.67 120.04 -125.74
C LYS A 57 26.14 118.59 -125.87
N GLU A 58 27.05 118.30 -126.81
CA GLU A 58 27.59 116.96 -127.00
C GLU A 58 28.34 116.48 -125.76
N LYS A 59 29.21 117.32 -125.18
CA LYS A 59 29.95 116.99 -123.96
C LYS A 59 29.05 116.70 -122.75
N HIS A 60 27.94 117.42 -122.59
CA HIS A 60 26.99 117.14 -121.51
C HIS A 60 26.21 115.84 -121.73
N SER A 61 25.88 115.50 -122.98
CA SER A 61 25.18 114.25 -123.30
C SER A 61 26.01 113.01 -122.95
N GLU A 62 27.30 113.01 -123.27
CA GLU A 62 28.21 111.90 -122.96
C GLU A 62 28.37 111.69 -121.44
N ASN A 63 28.49 112.78 -120.68
CA ASN A 63 28.60 112.71 -119.22
C ASN A 63 27.35 112.15 -118.54
N ILE A 64 26.14 112.51 -119.03
CA ILE A 64 24.89 111.97 -118.50
C ILE A 64 24.82 110.46 -118.72
N GLN A 65 25.15 110.00 -119.92
CA GLN A 65 25.09 108.58 -120.26
C GLN A 65 26.13 107.75 -119.49
N HIS A 66 27.30 108.32 -119.20
CA HIS A 66 28.28 107.69 -118.32
C HIS A 66 27.77 107.51 -116.89
N LEU A 67 27.10 108.52 -116.32
CA LEU A 67 26.54 108.46 -114.97
C LEU A 67 25.37 107.46 -114.87
N GLU A 68 24.49 107.38 -115.88
CA GLU A 68 23.40 106.40 -115.90
C GLU A 68 23.90 104.96 -115.85
N ASN A 69 24.97 104.65 -116.60
CA ASN A 69 25.58 103.33 -116.59
C ASN A 69 26.18 103.00 -115.21
N GLN A 70 26.85 103.94 -114.56
CA GLN A 70 27.38 103.75 -113.20
C GLN A 70 26.26 103.50 -112.17
N ILE A 71 25.14 104.22 -112.27
CA ILE A 71 23.98 104.03 -111.38
C ILE A 71 23.38 102.63 -111.57
N ASN A 72 23.26 102.15 -112.81
CA ASN A 72 22.74 100.82 -113.09
C ASN A 72 23.62 99.71 -112.52
N ASP A 73 24.95 99.82 -112.69
CA ASP A 73 25.90 98.85 -112.12
C ASP A 73 25.81 98.82 -110.58
N ILE A 74 25.74 99.99 -109.93
CA ILE A 74 25.57 100.10 -108.47
C ILE A 74 24.27 99.44 -108.02
N ASN A 75 23.16 99.71 -108.71
CA ASN A 75 21.86 99.12 -108.37
C ASN A 75 21.86 97.60 -108.51
N GLN A 76 22.48 97.06 -109.55
CA GLN A 76 22.60 95.62 -109.75
C GLN A 76 23.44 94.95 -108.64
N GLN A 77 24.53 95.60 -108.21
CA GLN A 77 25.32 95.13 -107.07
C GLN A 77 24.53 95.10 -105.75
N TYR A 78 23.72 96.13 -105.47
CA TYR A 78 22.88 96.16 -104.27
C TYR A 78 21.82 95.06 -104.28
N GLN A 79 21.14 94.84 -105.41
CA GLN A 79 20.15 93.77 -105.54
C GLN A 79 20.74 92.38 -105.30
N ASN A 80 21.96 92.13 -105.79
CA ASN A 80 22.66 90.87 -105.54
C ASN A 80 23.03 90.68 -104.06
N LYS A 81 23.45 91.77 -103.37
CA LYS A 81 23.72 91.73 -101.92
C LYS A 81 22.45 91.42 -101.11
N ILE A 82 21.31 91.99 -101.48
CA ILE A 82 20.02 91.73 -100.81
C ILE A 82 19.63 90.26 -100.95
N LYS A 83 19.65 89.69 -102.16
CA LYS A 83 19.34 88.27 -102.37
C LYS A 83 20.25 87.34 -101.58
N LEU A 84 21.54 87.66 -101.49
CA LEU A 84 22.50 86.85 -100.72
C LEU A 84 22.22 86.92 -99.20
N GLN A 85 21.81 88.10 -98.71
CA GLN A 85 21.43 88.30 -97.30
C GLN A 85 20.16 87.50 -96.96
N GLU A 86 19.13 87.58 -97.79
CA GLU A 86 17.87 86.83 -97.62
C GLU A 86 18.11 85.31 -97.60
N GLN A 87 18.98 84.80 -98.48
CA GLN A 87 19.35 83.37 -98.47
C GLN A 87 20.04 82.96 -97.17
N ARG A 88 20.96 83.79 -96.64
CA ARG A 88 21.65 83.51 -95.37
C ARG A 88 20.66 83.51 -94.20
N GLU A 89 19.73 84.47 -94.17
CA GLU A 89 18.70 84.54 -93.14
C GLU A 89 17.76 83.34 -93.18
N SER A 90 17.31 82.91 -94.36
CA SER A 90 16.48 81.71 -94.51
C SER A 90 17.21 80.44 -94.06
N GLN A 91 18.48 80.26 -94.44
CA GLN A 91 19.29 79.12 -93.98
C GLN A 91 19.48 79.12 -92.46
N MET A 92 19.66 80.29 -91.86
CA MET A 92 19.82 80.42 -90.41
C MET A 92 18.52 80.11 -89.67
N GLN A 93 17.38 80.58 -90.16
CA GLN A 93 16.06 80.26 -89.61
C GLN A 93 15.78 78.76 -89.64
N ASN A 94 16.07 78.09 -90.76
CA ASN A 94 15.86 76.64 -90.87
C ASN A 94 16.73 75.86 -89.87
N LYS A 95 18.03 76.20 -89.76
CA LYS A 95 18.92 75.56 -88.77
C LYS A 95 18.44 75.76 -87.34
N LEU A 96 18.02 76.98 -86.99
CA LEU A 96 17.48 77.28 -85.67
C LEU A 96 16.21 76.46 -85.37
N GLN A 97 15.35 76.28 -86.38
CA GLN A 97 14.12 75.50 -86.23
C GLN A 97 14.40 74.01 -86.02
N GLU A 98 15.37 73.44 -86.75
CA GLU A 98 15.83 72.05 -86.55
C GLU A 98 16.42 71.82 -85.15
N GLU A 99 17.24 72.77 -84.66
CA GLU A 99 17.81 72.72 -83.31
C GLU A 99 16.73 72.79 -82.23
N ILE A 100 15.75 73.69 -82.36
CA ILE A 100 14.60 73.78 -81.44
C ILE A 100 13.81 72.47 -81.43
N GLN A 101 13.57 71.88 -82.59
CA GLN A 101 12.80 70.64 -82.68
C GLN A 101 13.54 69.46 -82.04
N THR A 102 14.85 69.38 -82.25
CA THR A 102 15.71 68.38 -81.61
C THR A 102 15.72 68.54 -80.09
N LEU A 103 15.86 69.78 -79.60
CA LEU A 103 15.84 70.08 -78.17
C LEU A 103 14.49 69.74 -77.53
N ASN A 104 13.38 70.03 -78.20
CA ASN A 104 12.03 69.69 -77.73
C ASN A 104 11.81 68.18 -77.64
N ASN A 105 12.29 67.41 -78.62
CA ASN A 105 12.22 65.95 -78.57
C ASN A 105 13.02 65.41 -77.37
N ASN A 106 14.26 65.86 -77.20
CA ASN A 106 15.09 65.46 -76.06
C ASN A 106 14.46 65.85 -74.72
N PHE A 107 13.83 67.02 -74.63
CA PHE A 107 13.12 67.45 -73.42
C PHE A 107 11.93 66.54 -73.11
N ASN A 108 11.15 66.15 -74.13
CA ASN A 108 10.03 65.23 -73.96
C ASN A 108 10.49 63.84 -73.53
N ASP A 109 11.58 63.32 -74.08
CA ASP A 109 12.16 62.03 -73.69
C ASP A 109 12.65 62.06 -72.23
N HIS A 110 13.34 63.13 -71.83
CA HIS A 110 13.74 63.32 -70.44
C HIS A 110 12.54 63.46 -69.49
N LYS A 111 11.46 64.11 -69.93
CA LYS A 111 10.22 64.24 -69.15
C LYS A 111 9.53 62.89 -68.96
N LEU A 112 9.49 62.04 -70.00
CA LEU A 112 8.98 60.67 -69.89
C LEU A 112 9.81 59.85 -68.90
N LEU A 113 11.14 59.87 -69.05
CA LEU A 113 12.04 59.15 -68.14
C LEU A 113 11.88 59.61 -66.67
N TYR A 114 11.72 60.91 -66.45
CA TYR A 114 11.45 61.46 -65.11
C TYR A 114 10.13 60.95 -64.53
N ASN A 115 9.07 60.92 -65.33
CA ASN A 115 7.77 60.39 -64.89
C ASN A 115 7.85 58.90 -64.53
N ASP A 116 8.52 58.09 -65.35
CA ASP A 116 8.72 56.66 -65.09
C ASP A 116 9.54 56.43 -63.81
N LEU A 117 10.58 57.23 -63.57
CA LEU A 117 11.36 57.21 -62.33
C LEU A 117 10.50 57.59 -61.12
N GLN A 118 9.64 58.60 -61.26
CA GLN A 118 8.76 59.04 -60.18
C GLN A 118 7.72 57.98 -59.84
N GLU A 119 7.14 57.32 -60.84
CA GLU A 119 6.20 56.21 -60.64
C GLU A 119 6.87 55.03 -59.94
N ASN A 120 8.05 54.60 -60.42
CA ASN A 120 8.84 53.54 -59.79
C ASN A 120 9.24 53.87 -58.35
N TYR A 121 9.63 55.12 -58.08
CA TYR A 121 9.93 55.58 -56.72
C TYR A 121 8.70 55.48 -55.81
N ASN A 122 7.55 55.98 -56.26
CA ASN A 122 6.30 55.93 -55.50
C ASN A 122 5.88 54.48 -55.22
N ASP A 123 5.99 53.59 -56.20
CA ASP A 123 5.68 52.16 -56.05
C ASP A 123 6.60 51.46 -55.04
N LEU A 124 7.90 51.76 -55.08
CA LEU A 124 8.86 51.23 -54.12
C LEU A 124 8.58 51.75 -52.71
N THR A 125 8.29 53.05 -52.57
CA THR A 125 7.90 53.66 -51.29
C THR A 125 6.62 53.02 -50.73
N ASN A 126 5.61 52.80 -51.56
CA ASN A 126 4.36 52.15 -51.15
C ASN A 126 4.59 50.70 -50.70
N LYS A 127 5.43 49.94 -51.42
CA LYS A 127 5.82 48.57 -51.00
C LYS A 127 6.53 48.58 -49.65
N TYR A 128 7.49 49.47 -49.46
CA TYR A 128 8.22 49.60 -48.20
C TYR A 128 7.30 49.98 -47.03
N ILE A 129 6.39 50.95 -47.22
CA ILE A 129 5.42 51.33 -46.20
C ILE A 129 4.51 50.15 -45.83
N LYS A 130 4.05 49.38 -46.83
CA LYS A 130 3.20 48.21 -46.58
C LYS A 130 3.92 47.14 -45.78
N GLU A 131 5.18 46.85 -46.11
CA GLU A 131 6.00 45.88 -45.38
C GLU A 131 6.32 46.36 -43.95
N ALA A 132 6.66 47.64 -43.78
CA ALA A 132 6.87 48.24 -42.46
C ALA A 132 5.62 48.14 -41.57
N ASN A 133 4.44 48.43 -42.12
CA ASN A 133 3.17 48.29 -41.39
C ASN A 133 2.88 46.82 -41.02
N GLN A 134 3.17 45.88 -41.91
CA GLN A 134 3.03 44.44 -41.60
C GLN A 134 3.96 44.02 -40.47
N HIS A 135 5.24 44.43 -40.52
CA HIS A 135 6.19 44.17 -39.44
C HIS A 135 5.74 44.79 -38.11
N GLN A 136 5.19 46.01 -38.13
CA GLN A 136 4.65 46.66 -36.94
C GLN A 136 3.51 45.85 -36.30
N ILE A 137 2.56 45.35 -37.10
CA ILE A 137 1.46 44.50 -36.63
C ILE A 137 2.00 43.21 -36.01
N ILE A 138 3.00 42.57 -36.64
CA ILE A 138 3.61 41.34 -36.12
C ILE A 138 4.28 41.61 -34.77
N VAL A 139 5.05 42.68 -34.64
CA VAL A 139 5.72 43.06 -33.39
C VAL A 139 4.69 43.34 -32.28
N GLU A 140 3.61 44.04 -32.58
CA GLU A 140 2.55 44.31 -31.61
C GLU A 140 1.87 43.02 -31.12
N ASN A 141 1.58 42.08 -32.03
CA ASN A 141 1.02 40.78 -31.68
C ASN A 141 1.98 39.97 -30.80
N LEU A 142 3.27 39.90 -31.16
CA LEU A 142 4.28 39.20 -30.37
C LEU A 142 4.43 39.80 -28.97
N ASN A 143 4.41 41.13 -28.84
CA ASN A 143 4.46 41.79 -27.54
C ASN A 143 3.23 41.46 -26.67
N ASN A 144 2.04 41.39 -27.28
CA ASN A 144 0.83 40.99 -26.57
C ASN A 144 0.90 39.53 -26.08
N ASP A 145 1.46 38.63 -26.90
CA ASP A 145 1.63 37.23 -26.51
C ASP A 145 2.70 37.03 -25.43
N ILE A 146 3.82 37.77 -25.51
CA ILE A 146 4.83 37.82 -24.44
C ILE A 146 4.18 38.26 -23.12
N LYS A 147 3.40 39.35 -23.14
CA LYS A 147 2.73 39.86 -21.93
C LYS A 147 1.74 38.85 -21.34
N LYS A 148 1.02 38.08 -22.18
CA LYS A 148 0.16 36.99 -21.71
C LYS A 148 0.97 35.88 -21.03
N LEU A 149 2.10 35.49 -21.62
CA LEU A 149 2.98 34.47 -21.05
C LEU A 149 3.59 34.91 -19.72
N GLU A 150 4.02 36.17 -19.61
CA GLU A 150 4.52 36.74 -18.36
C GLU A 150 3.49 36.65 -17.24
N ASN A 151 2.23 37.05 -17.51
CA ASN A 151 1.15 36.93 -16.54
C ASN A 151 0.86 35.48 -16.13
N GLN A 152 0.94 34.53 -17.07
CA GLN A 152 0.76 33.11 -16.76
C GLN A 152 1.90 32.57 -15.89
N ILE A 153 3.15 32.99 -16.15
CA ILE A 153 4.30 32.61 -15.34
C ILE A 153 4.16 33.17 -13.91
N GLU A 154 3.71 34.43 -13.76
CA GLU A 154 3.46 35.05 -12.46
C GLU A 154 2.43 34.25 -11.63
N ASP A 155 1.30 33.88 -12.24
CA ASP A 155 0.24 33.09 -11.58
C ASP A 155 0.75 31.69 -11.17
N ILE A 156 1.46 31.00 -12.06
CA ILE A 156 2.07 29.70 -11.76
C ILE A 156 3.04 29.81 -10.59
N ASN A 157 3.89 30.85 -10.57
CA ASN A 157 4.84 31.09 -9.49
C ASN A 157 4.11 31.34 -8.16
N GLN A 158 3.05 32.16 -8.16
CA GLN A 158 2.26 32.42 -6.96
C GLN A 158 1.59 31.13 -6.42
N GLN A 159 1.04 30.30 -7.31
CA GLN A 159 0.47 29.01 -6.92
C GLN A 159 1.52 28.07 -6.32
N TYR A 160 2.72 28.01 -6.90
CA TYR A 160 3.80 27.17 -6.40
C TYR A 160 4.28 27.63 -5.01
N GLN A 161 4.45 28.94 -4.81
CA GLN A 161 4.80 29.51 -3.50
C GLN A 161 3.76 29.20 -2.42
N ASN A 162 2.47 29.26 -2.76
CA ASN A 162 1.41 28.90 -1.82
C ASN A 162 1.44 27.40 -1.46
N LYS A 163 1.74 26.52 -2.42
CA LYS A 163 1.89 25.08 -2.16
C LYS A 163 3.08 24.79 -1.24
N ILE A 164 4.22 25.45 -1.43
CA ILE A 164 5.39 25.31 -0.55
C ILE A 164 5.01 25.69 0.89
N LYS A 165 4.42 26.88 1.10
CA LYS A 165 4.01 27.33 2.45
C LYS A 165 3.05 26.37 3.13
N LEU A 166 2.08 25.84 2.38
CA LEU A 166 1.12 24.87 2.91
C LEU A 166 1.81 23.55 3.31
N GLN A 167 2.80 23.11 2.53
CA GLN A 167 3.57 21.92 2.83
C GLN A 167 4.45 22.11 4.08
N GLU A 168 5.18 23.23 4.18
CA GLU A 168 5.98 23.57 5.38
C GLU A 168 5.13 23.61 6.65
N GLN A 169 3.92 24.17 6.58
CA GLN A 169 2.98 24.17 7.71
C GLN A 169 2.55 22.76 8.12
N ARG A 170 2.27 21.88 7.15
CA ARG A 170 1.90 20.48 7.43
C ARG A 170 3.06 19.70 8.03
N GLU A 171 4.27 19.90 7.53
CA GLU A 171 5.48 19.28 8.06
C GLU A 171 5.76 19.73 9.50
N SER A 172 5.65 21.03 9.79
CA SER A 172 5.79 21.55 11.15
C SER A 172 4.75 20.99 12.12
N GLN A 173 3.48 20.92 11.70
CA GLN A 173 2.42 20.32 12.52
C GLN A 173 2.67 18.83 12.80
N MET A 174 3.19 18.10 11.80
CA MET A 174 3.50 16.68 11.94
C MET A 174 4.69 16.45 12.87
N GLN A 175 5.74 17.28 12.76
CA GLN A 175 6.89 17.23 13.66
C GLN A 175 6.50 17.50 15.11
N ASN A 176 5.65 18.49 15.36
CA ASN A 176 5.18 18.80 16.71
C ASN A 176 4.39 17.63 17.32
N LYS A 177 3.46 17.03 16.56
CA LYS A 177 2.70 15.85 17.02
C LYS A 177 3.61 14.67 17.33
N LEU A 178 4.58 14.40 16.45
CA LEU A 178 5.55 13.32 16.67
C LEU A 178 6.37 13.57 17.95
N GLN A 179 6.76 14.82 18.21
CA GLN A 179 7.50 15.18 19.42
C GLN A 179 6.67 14.99 20.70
N GLU A 180 5.39 15.36 20.69
CA GLU A 180 4.46 15.11 21.80
C GLU A 180 4.25 13.61 22.08
N GLU A 181 4.12 12.80 21.01
CA GLU A 181 4.00 11.34 21.11
C GLU A 181 5.27 10.71 21.71
N ILE A 182 6.46 11.12 21.25
CA ILE A 182 7.74 10.67 21.80
C ILE A 182 7.86 11.04 23.28
N GLN A 183 7.47 12.25 23.66
CA GLN A 183 7.53 12.70 25.06
C GLN A 183 6.58 11.90 25.96
N THR A 184 5.37 11.62 25.46
CA THR A 184 4.39 10.77 26.16
C THR A 184 4.89 9.35 26.33
N LEU A 185 5.48 8.77 25.27
CA LEU A 185 6.05 7.42 25.31
C LEU A 185 7.21 7.33 26.30
N ASN A 186 8.12 8.32 26.31
CA ASN A 186 9.24 8.37 27.25
C ASN A 186 8.77 8.47 28.70
N ASN A 187 7.74 9.28 28.99
CA ASN A 187 7.17 9.38 30.33
C ASN A 187 6.57 8.03 30.79
N ASN A 188 5.83 7.36 29.90
CA ASN A 188 5.29 6.04 30.18
C ASN A 188 6.38 5.00 30.39
N PHE A 189 7.42 5.00 29.55
CA PHE A 189 8.57 4.11 29.67
C PHE A 189 9.27 4.28 31.02
N ASN A 190 9.53 5.52 31.44
CA ASN A 190 10.14 5.81 32.74
C ASN A 190 9.26 5.32 33.91
N LYS A 191 7.93 5.45 33.81
CA LYS A 191 7.00 4.93 34.82
C LYS A 191 7.06 3.40 34.91
N TYR A 192 7.09 2.71 33.77
CA TYR A 192 7.21 1.25 33.75
C TYR A 192 8.57 0.77 34.27
N LYS A 193 9.64 1.50 33.93
CA LYS A 193 10.99 1.22 34.44
C LYS A 193 11.03 1.31 35.97
N LEU A 194 10.50 2.40 36.54
CA LEU A 194 10.42 2.54 38.00
C LEU A 194 9.60 1.43 38.66
N LEU A 195 8.48 1.03 38.05
CA LEU A 195 7.66 -0.08 38.55
C LEU A 195 8.42 -1.41 38.52
N HIS A 196 9.16 -1.67 37.44
CA HIS A 196 10.01 -2.84 37.30
C HIS A 196 11.10 -2.88 38.37
N ASP A 197 11.82 -1.77 38.57
CA ASP A 197 12.88 -1.67 39.57
C ASP A 197 12.34 -1.92 40.98
N ASN A 198 11.17 -1.37 41.32
CA ASN A 198 10.49 -1.62 42.60
C ASN A 198 10.04 -3.08 42.78
N LEU A 199 9.60 -3.75 41.71
CA LEU A 199 9.22 -5.16 41.76
C LEU A 199 10.44 -6.07 41.92
N GLN A 200 11.54 -5.71 41.29
CA GLN A 200 12.81 -6.43 41.43
C GLN A 200 13.32 -6.34 42.87
N GLU A 201 13.31 -5.15 43.48
CA GLU A 201 13.71 -4.97 44.88
C GLU A 201 12.86 -5.83 45.83
N LYS A 202 11.53 -5.83 45.67
CA LYS A 202 10.64 -6.70 46.44
C LYS A 202 10.89 -8.19 46.24
N TYR A 203 11.22 -8.60 45.02
CA TYR A 203 11.55 -9.98 44.72
C TYR A 203 12.84 -10.41 45.42
N ASP A 204 13.86 -9.55 45.40
CA ASP A 204 15.15 -9.80 46.06
C ASP A 204 14.98 -9.87 47.59
N GLU A 205 14.18 -8.96 48.18
CA GLU A 205 13.81 -9.02 49.61
C GLU A 205 13.12 -10.34 49.98
N LEU A 206 12.10 -10.75 49.21
CA LEU A 206 11.34 -11.97 49.47
C LEU A 206 12.23 -13.22 49.34
N THR A 207 13.13 -13.21 48.36
CA THR A 207 14.09 -14.29 48.10
C THR A 207 15.06 -14.43 49.27
N ASN A 208 15.61 -13.30 49.76
CA ASN A 208 16.49 -13.31 50.92
C ASN A 208 15.79 -13.84 52.16
N LYS A 209 14.55 -13.40 52.41
CA LYS A 209 13.75 -13.89 53.54
C LYS A 209 13.47 -15.40 53.46
N CYS A 210 13.13 -15.92 52.28
CA CYS A 210 12.94 -17.36 52.09
C CYS A 210 14.22 -18.16 52.34
N ASN A 211 15.37 -17.62 51.93
CA ASN A 211 16.67 -18.26 52.16
C ASN A 211 17.00 -18.30 53.66
N GLU A 212 16.78 -17.21 54.39
CA GLU A 212 16.95 -17.16 55.85
C GLU A 212 16.04 -18.18 56.56
N GLU A 213 14.76 -18.22 56.22
CA GLU A 213 13.81 -19.21 56.78
C GLU A 213 14.24 -20.65 56.44
N THR A 214 14.77 -20.89 55.24
CA THR A 214 15.29 -22.21 54.83
C THR A 214 16.48 -22.63 55.69
N ILE A 215 17.43 -21.73 55.94
CA ILE A 215 18.59 -21.99 56.80
C ILE A 215 18.14 -22.29 58.23
N GLN A 216 17.18 -21.52 58.76
CA GLN A 216 16.64 -21.76 60.10
C GLN A 216 15.94 -23.12 60.21
N HIS A 217 15.08 -23.46 59.25
CA HIS A 217 14.44 -24.77 59.20
C HIS A 217 15.46 -25.91 59.14
N GLN A 218 16.55 -25.74 58.37
CA GLN A 218 17.59 -26.74 58.26
C GLN A 218 18.33 -26.94 59.60
N MET A 219 18.64 -25.86 60.33
CA MET A 219 19.22 -25.96 61.67
C MET A 219 18.30 -26.70 62.65
N ILE A 220 16.99 -26.41 62.64
CA ILE A 220 16.01 -27.09 63.49
C ILE A 220 15.97 -28.59 63.17
N VAL A 221 15.95 -28.96 61.89
CA VAL A 221 15.93 -30.36 61.46
C VAL A 221 17.17 -31.11 61.91
N GLU A 222 18.37 -30.53 61.78
CA GLU A 222 19.61 -31.18 62.23
C GLU A 222 19.66 -31.34 63.75
N ASN A 223 19.19 -30.35 64.52
CA ASN A 223 19.07 -30.47 65.97
C ASN A 223 18.12 -31.61 66.37
N LEU A 224 16.92 -31.66 65.77
CA LEU A 224 15.95 -32.72 66.05
C LEU A 224 16.48 -34.11 65.68
N LYS A 225 17.22 -34.25 64.57
CA LYS A 225 17.88 -35.52 64.21
C LYS A 225 18.89 -35.95 65.28
N SER A 226 19.70 -35.02 65.77
CA SER A 226 20.67 -35.28 66.83
C SER A 226 19.98 -35.76 68.11
N ASP A 227 18.88 -35.09 68.51
CA ASP A 227 18.10 -35.47 69.69
C ASP A 227 17.46 -36.86 69.54
N ILE A 228 16.85 -37.15 68.39
CA ILE A 228 16.29 -38.48 68.08
C ILE A 228 17.37 -39.55 68.20
N LYS A 229 18.55 -39.32 67.60
CA LYS A 229 19.66 -40.27 67.66
C LYS A 229 20.13 -40.54 69.09
N ASN A 230 20.26 -39.48 69.90
CA ASN A 230 20.62 -39.62 71.32
C ASN A 230 19.58 -40.44 72.10
N ILE A 231 18.29 -40.27 71.79
CA ILE A 231 17.20 -41.06 72.38
C ILE A 231 17.28 -42.52 71.94
N GLU A 232 17.49 -42.78 70.64
CA GLU A 232 17.66 -44.12 70.08
C GLU A 232 18.83 -44.86 70.73
N ASP A 233 19.99 -44.21 70.85
CA ASP A 233 21.18 -44.79 71.49
C ASP A 233 20.91 -45.17 72.96
N LYS A 234 20.17 -44.31 73.69
CA LYS A 234 19.78 -44.60 75.08
C LYS A 234 18.83 -45.79 75.18
N TYR A 235 17.83 -45.89 74.32
CA TYR A 235 16.92 -47.04 74.29
C TYR A 235 17.65 -48.32 73.88
N LEU A 236 18.60 -48.26 72.95
CA LEU A 236 19.40 -49.41 72.53
C LEU A 236 20.22 -49.99 73.69
N VAL A 237 20.82 -49.13 74.53
CA VAL A 237 21.53 -49.59 75.74
C VAL A 237 20.56 -50.27 76.72
N ASN A 238 19.38 -49.69 76.94
CA ASN A 238 18.37 -50.28 77.83
C ASN A 238 17.87 -51.64 77.32
N ILE A 239 17.62 -51.77 76.02
CA ILE A 239 17.21 -53.04 75.39
C ILE A 239 18.28 -54.11 75.63
N LYS A 240 19.56 -53.80 75.36
CA LYS A 240 20.67 -54.74 75.62
C LYS A 240 20.76 -55.18 77.09
N GLN A 241 20.51 -54.25 78.03
CA GLN A 241 20.49 -54.60 79.44
C GLN A 241 19.33 -55.53 79.80
N LEU A 242 18.15 -55.33 79.20
CA LEU A 242 17.00 -56.21 79.39
C LEU A 242 17.23 -57.59 78.76
N GLU A 243 17.78 -57.65 77.56
CA GLU A 243 18.15 -58.90 76.87
C GLU A 243 19.12 -59.74 77.73
N ASN A 244 20.15 -59.11 78.30
CA ASN A 244 21.09 -59.79 79.19
C ASN A 244 20.40 -60.36 80.43
N LYS A 245 19.53 -59.58 81.08
CA LYS A 245 18.76 -60.06 82.25
C LYS A 245 17.83 -61.22 81.88
N MET A 246 17.23 -61.18 80.70
CA MET A 246 16.36 -62.23 80.20
C MET A 246 17.15 -63.52 79.95
N SER A 247 18.34 -63.41 79.37
CA SER A 247 19.29 -64.52 79.21
C SER A 247 19.71 -65.14 80.55
N ASP A 248 19.97 -64.32 81.57
CA ASP A 248 20.32 -64.81 82.92
C ASP A 248 19.15 -65.60 83.55
N ILE A 249 17.91 -65.08 83.40
CA ILE A 249 16.70 -65.76 83.87
C ILE A 249 16.50 -67.08 83.13
N ASP A 250 16.66 -67.10 81.81
CA ASP A 250 16.53 -68.31 80.99
C ASP A 250 17.54 -69.37 81.43
N GLN A 251 18.81 -69.00 81.68
CA GLN A 251 19.81 -69.94 82.20
C GLN A 251 19.46 -70.50 83.59
N GLN A 252 18.94 -69.66 84.48
CA GLN A 252 18.47 -70.10 85.80
C GLN A 252 17.28 -71.06 85.68
N GLN A 253 16.31 -70.75 84.83
CA GLN A 253 15.16 -71.62 84.56
C GLN A 253 15.60 -72.94 83.95
N GLN A 254 16.50 -72.94 82.96
CA GLN A 254 17.05 -74.15 82.34
C GLN A 254 17.75 -75.04 83.37
N SER A 255 18.51 -74.44 84.30
CA SER A 255 19.20 -75.17 85.38
C SER A 255 18.20 -75.77 86.38
N LYS A 256 17.12 -75.04 86.69
CA LYS A 256 16.05 -75.53 87.56
C LYS A 256 15.22 -76.63 86.90
N ILE A 257 14.92 -76.50 85.61
CA ILE A 257 14.27 -77.54 84.80
C ILE A 257 15.15 -78.80 84.79
N LYS A 258 16.46 -78.69 84.54
CA LYS A 258 17.37 -79.85 84.61
C LYS A 258 17.37 -80.54 85.98
N LEU A 259 17.34 -79.76 87.07
CA LEU A 259 17.27 -80.32 88.42
C LEU A 259 15.92 -81.03 88.65
N GLN A 260 14.82 -80.45 88.16
CA GLN A 260 13.50 -81.06 88.21
C GLN A 260 13.40 -82.30 87.32
N GLU A 261 14.00 -82.30 86.13
CA GLU A 261 14.12 -83.46 85.25
C GLU A 261 14.90 -84.57 85.96
N GLN A 262 16.03 -84.27 86.62
CA GLN A 262 16.74 -85.26 87.43
C GLN A 262 15.89 -85.82 88.58
N GLN A 263 15.10 -84.98 89.25
CA GLN A 263 14.16 -85.43 90.28
C GLN A 263 13.04 -86.28 89.69
N ILE A 264 12.51 -85.92 88.52
CA ILE A 264 11.52 -86.69 87.77
C ILE A 264 12.12 -88.01 87.35
N ASP A 265 13.36 -88.07 86.85
CA ASP A 265 14.05 -89.30 86.46
C ASP A 265 14.25 -90.21 87.68
N GLN A 266 14.63 -89.67 88.84
CA GLN A 266 14.71 -90.44 90.09
C GLN A 266 13.34 -90.97 90.54
N LEU A 267 12.30 -90.14 90.43
CA LEU A 267 10.93 -90.53 90.72
C LEU A 267 10.40 -91.54 89.69
N GLN A 268 10.79 -91.43 88.43
CA GLN A 268 10.48 -92.35 87.34
C GLN A 268 11.18 -93.67 87.54
N GLN A 269 12.45 -93.70 87.95
CA GLN A 269 13.13 -94.95 88.33
C GLN A 269 12.47 -95.59 89.55
N SER A 270 12.05 -94.77 90.53
CA SER A 270 11.28 -95.26 91.69
C SER A 270 9.88 -95.74 91.30
N LEU A 271 9.23 -95.07 90.35
CA LEU A 271 7.96 -95.47 89.76
C LEU A 271 8.14 -96.73 88.96
N GLU A 272 9.13 -96.85 88.08
CA GLU A 272 9.46 -98.02 87.27
C GLU A 272 9.81 -99.23 88.14
N LEU A 273 10.48 -99.04 89.29
CA LEU A 273 10.61 -100.09 90.30
C LEU A 273 9.26 -100.51 90.89
N LYS A 274 8.37 -99.56 91.17
CA LYS A 274 6.98 -99.83 91.58
C LYS A 274 6.09 -100.32 90.43
N GLU A 275 6.44 -100.04 89.18
CA GLU A 275 5.76 -100.37 87.95
C GLU A 275 6.20 -101.75 87.47
N ILE A 276 7.41 -102.21 87.81
CA ILE A 276 7.82 -103.62 87.74
C ILE A 276 7.07 -104.43 88.81
N GLN A 277 6.85 -103.85 90.01
CA GLN A 277 5.97 -104.44 91.02
C GLN A 277 4.50 -104.45 90.55
N LEU A 278 4.04 -103.39 89.87
CA LEU A 278 2.69 -103.29 89.28
C LEU A 278 2.55 -104.09 87.99
N GLN A 279 3.56 -104.29 87.16
CA GLN A 279 3.57 -105.13 85.94
C GLN A 279 3.60 -106.61 86.27
N SER A 280 3.98 -106.99 87.50
CA SER A 280 3.69 -108.31 88.05
C SER A 280 2.18 -108.50 88.33
N LEU A 281 1.42 -107.41 88.46
CA LEU A 281 -0.04 -107.33 88.68
C LEU A 281 -0.84 -106.86 87.44
N GLU A 282 -0.22 -106.17 86.48
CA GLU A 282 -0.81 -105.55 85.28
C GLU A 282 -0.33 -106.26 84.01
N LYS A 283 0.05 -107.53 84.13
CA LYS A 283 0.01 -108.53 83.05
C LYS A 283 -1.42 -108.93 82.66
N ASP A 284 -2.39 -108.05 82.95
CA ASP A 284 -3.82 -108.24 82.70
C ASP A 284 -4.47 -107.13 81.86
N LEU A 285 -3.85 -105.97 81.60
CA LEU A 285 -4.54 -104.91 80.83
C LEU A 285 -3.58 -104.11 79.95
N GLY A 286 -3.71 -104.30 78.64
CA GLY A 286 -2.76 -103.85 77.63
C GLY A 286 -2.90 -102.39 77.17
N ALA A 287 -1.72 -101.79 76.96
CA ALA A 287 -1.23 -101.16 75.72
C ALA A 287 -2.00 -100.02 75.02
N ILE A 288 -1.20 -99.03 74.58
CA ILE A 288 -1.34 -98.09 73.43
C ILE A 288 -1.63 -96.63 73.88
N ASN A 289 -0.64 -95.72 73.95
CA ASN A 289 0.19 -95.03 72.95
C ASN A 289 -0.30 -93.60 72.70
N ASN A 290 0.63 -92.66 72.76
CA ASN A 290 0.45 -91.21 72.72
C ASN A 290 1.11 -90.64 71.45
N SER A 291 0.74 -89.40 71.08
CA SER A 291 1.41 -88.46 70.14
C SER A 291 0.66 -88.14 68.84
N LEU A 292 0.74 -86.97 68.21
CA LEU A 292 1.08 -85.55 68.47
C LEU A 292 0.75 -84.87 67.11
N TYR A 293 0.35 -83.59 67.11
CA TYR A 293 0.71 -82.48 66.19
C TYR A 293 0.95 -82.77 64.68
N GLN A 294 0.51 -81.95 63.73
CA GLN A 294 0.86 -80.53 63.62
C GLN A 294 0.13 -79.84 62.45
N LYS A 295 0.17 -78.52 62.56
CA LYS A 295 -0.48 -77.42 61.85
C LYS A 295 0.36 -77.01 60.62
N ASN A 296 -0.28 -76.87 59.46
CA ASN A 296 0.15 -76.00 58.37
C ASN A 296 -0.75 -74.75 58.38
N ILE A 297 -0.20 -73.59 58.03
CA ILE A 297 -0.82 -72.46 57.27
C ILE A 297 0.08 -71.23 57.48
N PHE A 298 0.67 -70.73 56.39
CA PHE A 298 0.68 -69.31 56.04
C PHE A 298 1.20 -69.16 54.60
N LYS A 299 0.27 -69.14 53.64
CA LYS A 299 0.53 -68.78 52.24
C LYS A 299 -0.79 -68.44 51.53
N ASP A 300 -1.47 -67.38 51.97
CA ASP A 300 -2.79 -67.04 51.43
C ASP A 300 -3.05 -65.52 51.23
N GLU A 301 -2.00 -64.71 51.05
CA GLU A 301 -2.18 -63.25 50.96
C GLU A 301 -1.59 -62.57 49.71
N LEU A 302 -1.40 -63.30 48.60
CA LEU A 302 -0.85 -62.70 47.37
C LEU A 302 -1.56 -63.08 46.05
N LEU A 303 -2.77 -63.66 46.10
CA LEU A 303 -3.42 -64.22 44.89
C LEU A 303 -4.64 -63.45 44.35
N ASN A 304 -4.98 -62.27 44.88
CA ASN A 304 -6.18 -61.52 44.47
C ASN A 304 -6.00 -60.44 43.39
N TYR A 305 -4.86 -60.36 42.71
CA TYR A 305 -4.66 -59.42 41.59
C TYR A 305 -4.35 -60.16 40.28
N GLN A 306 -5.29 -61.00 39.83
CA GLN A 306 -5.28 -61.46 38.44
C GLN A 306 -5.67 -60.29 37.53
N LEU A 307 -4.67 -59.67 36.89
CA LEU A 307 -4.79 -58.75 35.76
C LEU A 307 -5.13 -59.52 34.47
N ASP A 308 -6.10 -60.44 34.53
CA ASP A 308 -6.51 -61.29 33.42
C ASP A 308 -7.83 -60.80 32.79
N ASP A 309 -7.78 -60.69 31.46
CA ASP A 309 -8.83 -60.54 30.45
C ASP A 309 -10.01 -59.55 30.68
N VAL A 310 -9.71 -58.25 30.74
CA VAL A 310 -10.70 -57.15 30.75
C VAL A 310 -11.39 -56.95 29.38
N GLY A 311 -11.05 -57.73 28.35
CA GLY A 311 -11.58 -57.56 26.99
C GLY A 311 -13.09 -57.73 26.88
N GLN A 312 -13.68 -58.69 27.61
CA GLN A 312 -15.07 -59.08 27.38
C GLN A 312 -16.13 -58.08 27.88
N ASN A 313 -15.78 -57.16 28.78
CA ASN A 313 -16.72 -56.18 29.36
C ASN A 313 -16.37 -54.72 29.03
N TYR A 314 -15.53 -54.47 28.02
CA TYR A 314 -15.09 -53.12 27.67
C TYR A 314 -16.25 -52.16 27.33
N ILE A 315 -17.13 -52.57 26.41
CA ILE A 315 -18.25 -51.73 25.93
C ILE A 315 -19.25 -51.46 27.07
N ILE A 316 -19.59 -52.48 27.87
CA ILE A 316 -20.48 -52.34 29.03
C ILE A 316 -19.91 -51.31 30.02
N ASN A 317 -18.62 -51.39 30.31
CA ASN A 317 -17.95 -50.47 31.22
C ASN A 317 -17.87 -49.03 30.66
N LEU A 318 -17.67 -48.87 29.35
CA LEU A 318 -17.70 -47.58 28.66
C LEU A 318 -19.11 -46.95 28.76
N ASN A 319 -20.15 -47.73 28.45
CA ASN A 319 -21.54 -47.26 28.54
C ASN A 319 -21.92 -46.87 29.97
N ASN A 320 -21.49 -47.64 30.97
CA ASN A 320 -21.71 -47.29 32.38
C ASN A 320 -21.01 -45.99 32.80
N ASP A 321 -19.75 -45.79 32.40
CA ASP A 321 -19.03 -44.53 32.66
C ASP A 321 -19.72 -43.34 31.96
N ILE A 322 -20.18 -43.52 30.72
CA ILE A 322 -20.88 -42.46 29.96
C ILE A 322 -22.23 -42.15 30.57
N SER A 323 -22.99 -43.14 31.02
CA SER A 323 -24.24 -42.94 31.73
C SER A 323 -24.01 -42.15 33.02
N LYS A 324 -22.95 -42.47 33.78
CA LYS A 324 -22.57 -41.76 35.00
C LYS A 324 -22.17 -40.32 34.71
N LEU A 325 -21.33 -40.10 33.69
CA LEU A 325 -20.93 -38.77 33.23
C LEU A 325 -22.15 -37.95 32.81
N ASN A 326 -23.08 -38.52 32.03
CA ASN A 326 -24.31 -37.84 31.63
C ASN A 326 -25.16 -37.44 32.83
N ASN A 327 -25.29 -38.30 33.84
CA ASN A 327 -26.02 -37.97 35.07
C ASN A 327 -25.35 -36.84 35.86
N ASN A 328 -24.02 -36.85 35.95
CA ASN A 328 -23.26 -35.79 36.62
C ASN A 328 -23.29 -34.48 35.84
N LEU A 329 -23.18 -34.51 34.51
CA LEU A 329 -23.33 -33.36 33.64
C LEU A 329 -24.74 -32.78 33.75
N LYS A 330 -25.77 -33.65 33.70
CA LYS A 330 -27.15 -33.27 33.98
C LYS A 330 -27.19 -32.57 35.33
N LYS A 331 -26.89 -33.21 36.47
CA LYS A 331 -26.90 -32.54 37.81
C LYS A 331 -26.10 -31.24 37.87
N TYR A 332 -24.95 -31.20 37.21
CA TYR A 332 -24.12 -30.01 37.16
C TYR A 332 -24.76 -28.90 36.35
N ILE A 333 -25.66 -29.20 35.40
CA ILE A 333 -26.40 -28.25 34.56
C ILE A 333 -27.85 -28.04 35.06
N THR A 334 -28.51 -29.06 35.61
CA THR A 334 -29.98 -29.27 35.66
C THR A 334 -30.64 -28.80 36.95
N ASP A 335 -30.42 -27.56 37.34
CA ASP A 335 -31.41 -26.78 38.13
C ASP A 335 -31.95 -25.58 37.33
N LEU A 336 -31.86 -25.63 35.99
CA LEU A 336 -32.39 -24.61 35.09
C LEU A 336 -33.92 -24.41 35.17
N ASP A 337 -34.65 -25.26 35.89
CA ASP A 337 -36.12 -25.28 35.85
C ASP A 337 -36.84 -24.98 37.18
N GLN A 338 -36.17 -24.35 38.17
CA GLN A 338 -36.89 -23.44 39.09
C GLN A 338 -36.07 -22.42 39.88
N ASP A 339 -34.73 -22.48 39.93
CA ASP A 339 -33.91 -21.47 40.65
C ASP A 339 -32.61 -21.05 39.96
N VAL A 340 -32.30 -21.58 38.76
CA VAL A 340 -31.11 -21.17 37.98
C VAL A 340 -31.49 -20.24 36.84
N ILE A 341 -30.92 -19.05 36.84
CA ILE A 341 -31.11 -18.03 35.81
C ILE A 341 -30.04 -18.24 34.73
N VAL A 342 -30.44 -18.54 33.50
CA VAL A 342 -29.51 -18.73 32.38
C VAL A 342 -29.21 -17.40 31.71
N ASN A 343 -27.94 -17.17 31.39
CA ASN A 343 -27.54 -16.04 30.57
C ASN A 343 -27.78 -16.35 29.08
N ILE A 344 -28.99 -16.07 28.60
CA ILE A 344 -29.44 -16.39 27.24
C ILE A 344 -28.54 -15.77 26.15
N GLU A 345 -27.98 -14.59 26.38
CA GLU A 345 -27.08 -13.94 25.41
C GLU A 345 -25.77 -14.70 25.25
N GLU A 346 -25.20 -15.25 26.32
CA GLU A 346 -24.01 -16.11 26.21
C GLU A 346 -24.35 -17.46 25.58
N ILE A 347 -25.52 -18.03 25.87
CA ILE A 347 -25.96 -19.26 25.17
C ILE A 347 -26.13 -19.02 23.67
N LYS A 348 -26.66 -17.87 23.25
CA LYS A 348 -26.75 -17.50 21.82
C LYS A 348 -25.37 -17.46 21.16
N LYS A 349 -24.34 -16.95 21.85
CA LYS A 349 -22.95 -16.98 21.36
C LYS A 349 -22.45 -18.42 21.19
N LEU A 350 -22.76 -19.31 22.12
CA LEU A 350 -22.42 -20.74 22.01
C LEU A 350 -23.16 -21.42 20.85
N LEU A 351 -24.44 -21.13 20.65
CA LEU A 351 -25.21 -21.64 19.51
C LEU A 351 -24.58 -21.20 18.18
N LEU A 352 -24.16 -19.93 18.05
CA LEU A 352 -23.44 -19.43 16.88
C LEU A 352 -22.09 -20.14 16.69
N LEU A 353 -21.33 -20.36 17.76
CA LEU A 353 -20.07 -21.12 17.73
C LEU A 353 -20.29 -22.53 17.18
N TYR A 354 -21.39 -23.17 17.58
CA TYR A 354 -21.76 -24.51 17.14
C TYR A 354 -22.54 -24.56 15.83
N LYS A 355 -22.74 -23.41 15.17
CA LYS A 355 -23.50 -23.26 13.92
C LYS A 355 -24.94 -23.77 14.01
N CYS A 356 -25.53 -23.74 15.21
CA CYS A 356 -26.90 -24.14 15.44
C CYS A 356 -27.83 -22.94 15.15
N PRO A 357 -28.76 -23.03 14.16
CA PRO A 357 -29.59 -21.91 13.74
C PRO A 357 -30.81 -21.66 14.63
N VAL A 358 -31.05 -22.53 15.63
CA VAL A 358 -32.24 -22.47 16.49
C VAL A 358 -32.26 -21.17 17.30
N LYS A 359 -33.37 -20.45 17.21
CA LYS A 359 -33.59 -19.22 17.99
C LYS A 359 -34.18 -19.57 19.34
N ILE A 360 -33.50 -19.16 20.41
CA ILE A 360 -34.04 -19.23 21.77
C ILE A 360 -35.11 -18.15 21.93
N THR A 361 -36.36 -18.54 22.16
CA THR A 361 -37.49 -17.65 22.43
C THR A 361 -37.62 -17.34 23.92
N ASN A 362 -37.47 -18.35 24.78
CA ASN A 362 -37.37 -18.21 26.23
C ASN A 362 -36.69 -19.43 26.88
N GLN A 363 -36.30 -19.30 28.15
CA GLN A 363 -35.57 -20.35 28.88
C GLN A 363 -36.37 -21.66 29.03
N LYS A 364 -37.68 -21.58 29.28
CA LYS A 364 -38.52 -22.75 29.56
C LYS A 364 -38.75 -23.59 28.31
N ASP A 365 -39.15 -22.96 27.21
CA ASP A 365 -39.46 -23.65 25.95
C ASP A 365 -38.21 -24.23 25.29
N ASN A 366 -37.03 -23.71 25.61
CA ASN A 366 -35.75 -24.15 25.02
C ASN A 366 -34.83 -24.87 26.03
N LEU A 367 -35.37 -25.32 27.15
CA LEU A 367 -34.60 -25.93 28.24
C LEU A 367 -33.69 -27.08 27.77
N LEU A 368 -34.23 -28.03 27.00
CA LEU A 368 -33.47 -29.19 26.49
C LEU A 368 -32.30 -28.76 25.59
N LEU A 369 -32.53 -27.78 24.72
CA LEU A 369 -31.48 -27.24 23.86
C LEU A 369 -30.39 -26.54 24.69
N ILE A 370 -30.78 -25.72 25.67
CA ILE A 370 -29.83 -25.05 26.56
C ILE A 370 -28.97 -26.07 27.31
N GLN A 371 -29.59 -27.14 27.85
CA GLN A 371 -28.87 -28.23 28.51
C GLN A 371 -27.87 -28.92 27.58
N ALA A 372 -28.28 -29.22 26.34
CA ALA A 372 -27.42 -29.81 25.32
C ALA A 372 -26.22 -28.91 24.96
N VAL A 373 -26.46 -27.60 24.78
CA VAL A 373 -25.39 -26.62 24.49
C VAL A 373 -24.39 -26.55 25.63
N LEU A 374 -24.87 -26.46 26.87
CA LEU A 374 -24.02 -26.42 28.07
C LEU A 374 -23.22 -27.71 28.24
N GLN A 375 -23.86 -28.86 28.02
CA GLN A 375 -23.20 -30.17 28.07
C GLN A 375 -22.04 -30.24 27.09
N ARG A 376 -22.28 -29.86 25.83
CA ARG A 376 -21.22 -29.81 24.81
C ARG A 376 -20.07 -28.91 25.24
N HIS A 377 -20.41 -27.70 25.72
CA HIS A 377 -19.43 -26.70 26.10
C HIS A 377 -18.54 -27.16 27.24
N ILE A 378 -19.10 -27.83 28.26
CA ILE A 378 -18.33 -28.40 29.37
C ILE A 378 -17.34 -29.45 28.86
N ILE A 379 -17.81 -30.38 28.02
CA ILE A 379 -16.97 -31.46 27.49
C ILE A 379 -15.82 -30.89 26.65
N GLU A 380 -16.10 -29.98 25.71
CA GLU A 380 -15.06 -29.33 24.88
C GLU A 380 -14.10 -28.47 25.70
N THR A 381 -14.58 -27.81 26.76
CA THR A 381 -13.73 -27.04 27.67
C THR A 381 -12.74 -27.95 28.40
N ILE A 382 -13.21 -29.09 28.92
CA ILE A 382 -12.35 -30.09 29.55
C ILE A 382 -11.39 -30.72 28.53
N PHE A 383 -11.83 -30.92 27.28
CA PHE A 383 -10.95 -31.38 26.19
C PHE A 383 -9.79 -30.42 25.95
N SER A 384 -10.05 -29.11 26.00
CA SER A 384 -9.01 -28.08 25.91
C SER A 384 -8.01 -28.18 27.07
N TYR A 385 -8.51 -28.41 28.30
CA TYR A 385 -7.66 -28.54 29.49
C TYR A 385 -6.76 -29.79 29.41
N ALA A 386 -7.35 -30.93 29.08
CA ALA A 386 -6.64 -32.20 28.97
C ALA A 386 -5.61 -32.17 27.83
N THR A 387 -5.97 -31.63 26.66
CA THR A 387 -5.04 -31.47 25.53
C THR A 387 -3.79 -30.69 25.95
N LYS A 388 -3.96 -29.55 26.65
CA LYS A 388 -2.83 -28.76 27.16
C LYS A 388 -1.99 -29.51 28.19
N TYR A 389 -2.63 -30.25 29.10
CA TYR A 389 -1.91 -31.00 30.13
C TYR A 389 -1.06 -32.13 29.55
N PHE A 390 -1.60 -32.91 28.60
CA PHE A 390 -0.88 -34.02 27.97
C PHE A 390 0.16 -33.57 26.93
N GLN A 391 0.19 -32.28 26.57
CA GLN A 391 1.28 -31.66 25.81
C GLN A 391 2.45 -31.21 26.69
N SER A 392 2.24 -31.03 27.99
CA SER A 392 3.27 -30.64 28.95
C SER A 392 4.01 -31.85 29.52
N THR A 393 5.34 -31.76 29.64
CA THR A 393 6.19 -32.80 30.24
C THR A 393 7.22 -32.21 31.19
N GLY A 394 7.79 -33.04 32.06
CA GLY A 394 9.00 -32.69 32.82
C GLY A 394 8.79 -32.09 34.21
N GLN A 395 7.55 -31.85 34.65
CA GLN A 395 7.25 -31.54 36.06
C GLN A 395 6.84 -32.81 36.81
N HIS A 396 7.16 -32.87 38.11
CA HIS A 396 6.88 -34.05 38.96
C HIS A 396 5.38 -34.33 39.14
N TYR A 397 4.51 -33.35 38.91
CA TYR A 397 3.04 -33.47 38.99
C TYR A 397 2.38 -33.71 37.61
N HIS A 398 3.17 -33.98 36.56
CA HIS A 398 2.70 -34.38 35.22
C HIS A 398 2.93 -35.88 34.97
N LEU A 399 2.75 -36.73 36.00
CA LEU A 399 3.09 -38.16 35.92
C LEU A 399 2.31 -38.87 34.81
N GLU A 400 1.01 -38.63 34.70
CA GLU A 400 0.13 -39.23 33.70
C GLU A 400 0.62 -38.91 32.28
N SER A 401 1.00 -37.66 32.03
CA SER A 401 1.57 -37.22 30.75
C SER A 401 2.94 -37.87 30.49
N ASN A 402 3.83 -37.86 31.48
CA ASN A 402 5.15 -38.48 31.35
C ASN A 402 5.05 -39.99 31.07
N ILE A 403 4.15 -40.70 31.75
CA ILE A 403 3.88 -42.13 31.56
C ILE A 403 3.40 -42.38 30.13
N ILE A 404 2.41 -41.62 29.63
CA ILE A 404 1.90 -41.78 28.26
C ILE A 404 2.99 -41.52 27.23
N ASN A 405 3.80 -40.48 27.41
CA ASN A 405 4.85 -40.12 26.47
C ASN A 405 5.97 -41.17 26.43
N GLN A 406 6.40 -41.68 27.59
CA GLN A 406 7.37 -42.77 27.66
C GLN A 406 6.83 -44.08 27.06
N ALA A 407 5.58 -44.43 27.35
CA ALA A 407 4.92 -45.60 26.77
C ALA A 407 4.77 -45.50 25.24
N SER A 408 4.50 -44.30 24.73
CA SER A 408 4.41 -44.03 23.29
C SER A 408 5.76 -44.16 22.62
N SER A 409 6.83 -43.58 23.19
CA SER A 409 8.20 -43.76 22.72
C SER A 409 8.62 -45.23 22.68
N LEU A 410 8.29 -46.00 23.72
CA LEU A 410 8.56 -47.44 23.74
C LEU A 410 7.74 -48.20 22.70
N SER A 411 6.49 -47.80 22.45
CA SER A 411 5.65 -48.41 21.40
C SER A 411 6.22 -48.17 20.00
N THR A 412 6.75 -46.98 19.73
CA THR A 412 7.51 -46.68 18.49
C THR A 412 8.76 -47.54 18.43
N LEU A 413 9.49 -47.64 19.55
CA LEU A 413 10.52 -48.64 19.87
C LEU A 413 10.27 -50.02 19.24
N LEU A 414 9.17 -50.60 19.71
CA LEU A 414 8.72 -51.94 19.35
C LEU A 414 8.26 -52.02 17.89
N THR A 415 7.61 -50.96 17.39
CA THR A 415 7.16 -50.89 15.99
C THR A 415 8.34 -50.86 15.03
N ASP A 416 9.37 -50.07 15.31
CA ASP A 416 10.58 -50.01 14.48
C ASP A 416 11.36 -51.32 14.57
N ALA A 417 11.48 -51.91 15.75
CA ALA A 417 12.06 -53.25 15.91
C ALA A 417 11.31 -54.30 15.07
N SER A 418 9.97 -54.20 14.96
CA SER A 418 9.16 -55.10 14.12
C SER A 418 9.35 -54.89 12.62
N LYS A 419 9.83 -53.72 12.18
CA LYS A 419 10.06 -53.41 10.76
C LYS A 419 11.47 -53.77 10.31
N TYR A 420 12.46 -53.53 11.17
CA TYR A 420 13.87 -53.51 10.77
C TYR A 420 14.70 -54.69 11.28
N ARG A 421 14.14 -55.62 12.06
CA ARG A 421 14.86 -56.80 12.58
C ARG A 421 14.27 -58.09 12.03
N THR A 422 15.14 -59.05 11.73
CA THR A 422 14.75 -60.43 11.43
C THR A 422 14.24 -61.11 12.71
N GLY A 423 12.94 -61.44 12.75
CA GLY A 423 12.26 -62.02 13.92
C GLY A 423 10.75 -62.03 13.72
N ASN A 424 9.98 -62.51 14.71
CA ASN A 424 8.52 -62.58 14.59
C ASN A 424 7.89 -61.18 14.75
N ASN A 425 7.62 -60.52 13.63
CA ASN A 425 6.97 -59.20 13.56
C ASN A 425 5.64 -59.16 14.33
N GLU A 426 4.93 -60.29 14.41
CA GLU A 426 3.66 -60.38 15.13
C GLU A 426 3.84 -60.25 16.64
N ILE A 427 4.89 -60.84 17.22
CA ILE A 427 5.19 -60.73 18.65
C ILE A 427 5.40 -59.27 19.05
N MET A 428 6.17 -58.52 18.26
CA MET A 428 6.45 -57.10 18.54
C MET A 428 5.19 -56.23 18.42
N ARG A 429 4.32 -56.52 17.44
CA ARG A 429 3.01 -55.87 17.28
C ARG A 429 2.07 -56.15 18.46
N ILE A 430 2.01 -57.42 18.90
CA ILE A 430 1.23 -57.83 20.08
C ILE A 430 1.79 -57.16 21.34
N ALA A 431 3.11 -57.13 21.51
CA ALA A 431 3.77 -56.49 22.65
C ALA A 431 3.45 -55.00 22.74
N SER A 432 3.51 -54.26 21.62
CA SER A 432 3.13 -52.84 21.57
C SER A 432 1.67 -52.63 21.96
N THR A 433 0.76 -53.48 21.46
CA THR A 433 -0.66 -53.43 21.81
C THR A 433 -0.86 -53.69 23.31
N LYS A 434 -0.23 -54.73 23.86
CA LYS A 434 -0.36 -55.09 25.28
C LYS A 434 0.22 -54.01 26.19
N LEU A 435 1.36 -53.42 25.83
CA LEU A 435 1.96 -52.27 26.55
C LEU A 435 0.96 -51.11 26.63
N ARG A 436 0.40 -50.68 25.50
CA ARG A 436 -0.62 -49.62 25.46
C ARG A 436 -1.80 -49.96 26.37
N LYS A 437 -2.40 -51.14 26.21
CA LYS A 437 -3.57 -51.57 27.00
C LYS A 437 -3.29 -51.47 28.50
N GLN A 438 -2.14 -51.98 28.95
CA GLN A 438 -1.76 -52.00 30.37
C GLN A 438 -1.52 -50.60 30.93
N ILE A 439 -0.80 -49.74 30.21
CA ILE A 439 -0.55 -48.36 30.64
C ILE A 439 -1.86 -47.59 30.81
N TYR A 440 -2.76 -47.68 29.83
CA TYR A 440 -4.05 -46.99 29.92
C TYR A 440 -5.00 -47.62 30.93
N LEU A 441 -4.89 -48.92 31.24
CA LEU A 441 -5.64 -49.55 32.33
C LEU A 441 -5.19 -49.03 33.70
N ILE A 442 -3.88 -48.88 33.92
CA ILE A 442 -3.32 -48.28 35.13
C ILE A 442 -3.86 -46.85 35.27
N LEU A 443 -3.70 -46.01 34.24
CA LEU A 443 -4.14 -44.61 34.26
C LEU A 443 -5.67 -44.47 34.41
N ASN A 444 -6.45 -45.38 33.84
CA ASN A 444 -7.90 -45.40 34.03
C ASN A 444 -8.32 -45.62 35.49
N ASN A 445 -7.48 -46.31 36.28
CA ASN A 445 -7.75 -46.62 37.68
C ASN A 445 -7.14 -45.61 38.65
N CYS A 446 -5.95 -45.10 38.36
CA CYS A 446 -5.22 -44.22 39.29
C CYS A 446 -4.94 -42.80 38.78
N GLY A 447 -5.14 -42.52 37.50
CA GLY A 447 -4.84 -41.20 36.91
C GLY A 447 -5.73 -40.11 37.49
N PHE A 448 -5.11 -38.98 37.85
CA PHE A 448 -5.75 -37.83 38.51
C PHE A 448 -6.46 -38.14 39.84
N SER A 449 -6.11 -39.26 40.48
CA SER A 449 -6.49 -39.55 41.86
C SER A 449 -5.80 -38.59 42.83
N ASP A 450 -6.36 -38.46 44.03
CA ASP A 450 -5.76 -37.65 45.09
C ASP A 450 -4.39 -38.21 45.51
N MET A 451 -3.47 -37.31 45.79
CA MET A 451 -2.08 -37.61 46.13
C MET A 451 -1.90 -37.73 47.64
N TYR A 452 -1.00 -38.63 48.08
CA TYR A 452 -0.58 -38.70 49.47
C TYR A 452 0.68 -37.85 49.68
N GLY A 453 0.64 -36.91 50.61
CA GLY A 453 1.85 -36.18 51.05
C GLY A 453 2.61 -36.92 52.16
N LYS A 454 3.71 -36.32 52.62
CA LYS A 454 4.65 -36.91 53.61
C LYS A 454 4.01 -37.41 54.92
N ASN A 455 2.81 -36.93 55.27
CA ASN A 455 2.08 -37.30 56.50
C ASN A 455 0.83 -38.16 56.23
N ASN A 456 0.75 -38.85 55.08
CA ASN A 456 -0.47 -39.52 54.59
C ASN A 456 -1.70 -38.59 54.42
N ALA A 457 -1.50 -37.28 54.48
CA ALA A 457 -2.53 -36.31 54.13
C ALA A 457 -2.87 -36.43 52.63
N LYS A 458 -4.16 -36.47 52.31
CA LYS A 458 -4.65 -36.50 50.92
C LYS A 458 -4.74 -35.08 50.37
N TYR A 459 -4.15 -34.86 49.21
CA TYR A 459 -4.20 -33.60 48.47
C TYR A 459 -4.83 -33.86 47.11
N GLU A 460 -5.78 -33.02 46.71
CA GLU A 460 -6.36 -33.14 45.39
C GLU A 460 -5.29 -32.89 44.31
N HIS A 461 -5.34 -33.69 43.24
CA HIS A 461 -4.39 -33.60 42.14
C HIS A 461 -4.31 -32.15 41.60
N PRO A 462 -3.11 -31.53 41.44
CA PRO A 462 -2.97 -30.12 41.08
C PRO A 462 -3.74 -29.70 39.82
N PHE A 463 -3.72 -30.53 38.78
CA PHE A 463 -4.54 -30.32 37.57
C PHE A 463 -6.04 -30.21 37.88
N ILE A 464 -6.58 -31.09 38.74
CA ILE A 464 -7.98 -31.07 39.12
C ILE A 464 -8.30 -29.83 39.96
N THR A 465 -7.46 -29.53 40.96
CA THR A 465 -7.60 -28.35 41.82
C THR A 465 -7.68 -27.07 41.00
N PHE A 466 -6.78 -26.90 40.02
CA PHE A 466 -6.76 -25.71 39.18
C PHE A 466 -7.97 -25.64 38.23
N TYR A 467 -8.28 -26.75 37.53
CA TYR A 467 -9.29 -26.71 36.48
C TYR A 467 -10.73 -26.82 36.99
N LYS A 468 -10.98 -27.34 38.20
CA LYS A 468 -12.33 -27.31 38.78
C LYS A 468 -12.78 -25.86 39.06
N GLU A 469 -11.88 -25.02 39.59
CA GLU A 469 -12.17 -23.61 39.87
C GLU A 469 -12.42 -22.85 38.57
N LYS A 470 -11.59 -23.12 37.56
CA LYS A 470 -11.72 -22.52 36.23
C LYS A 470 -13.02 -22.93 35.54
N LEU A 471 -13.37 -24.23 35.59
CA LEU A 471 -14.60 -24.74 35.00
C LEU A 471 -15.83 -24.11 35.67
N ASN A 472 -15.86 -24.08 37.01
CA ASN A 472 -16.94 -23.42 37.76
C ASN A 472 -17.07 -21.95 37.37
N LYS A 473 -15.96 -21.22 37.24
CA LYS A 473 -15.99 -19.82 36.78
C LYS A 473 -16.61 -19.70 35.38
N THR A 474 -16.14 -20.47 34.41
CA THR A 474 -16.67 -20.45 33.03
C THR A 474 -18.16 -20.77 32.99
N ILE A 475 -18.59 -21.73 33.79
CA ILE A 475 -19.99 -22.16 33.78
C ILE A 475 -20.90 -21.16 34.51
N ASN A 476 -20.40 -20.49 35.55
CA ASN A 476 -21.12 -19.42 36.25
C ASN A 476 -21.29 -18.15 35.40
N GLU A 477 -20.57 -18.00 34.29
CA GLU A 477 -20.83 -16.93 33.31
C GLU A 477 -22.06 -17.24 32.44
N LEU A 478 -22.38 -18.54 32.28
CA LEU A 478 -23.48 -19.03 31.46
C LEU A 478 -24.79 -19.20 32.26
N ARG A 479 -24.70 -19.32 33.59
CA ARG A 479 -25.85 -19.49 34.48
C ARG A 479 -25.57 -18.96 35.90
N THR A 480 -26.61 -18.61 36.64
CA THR A 480 -26.52 -18.20 38.05
C THR A 480 -27.35 -19.13 38.93
N ILE A 481 -26.72 -19.76 39.93
CA ILE A 481 -27.33 -20.65 40.92
C ILE A 481 -27.36 -19.94 42.29
N LYS A 482 -28.38 -20.20 43.12
CA LYS A 482 -28.44 -19.72 44.51
C LYS A 482 -27.29 -20.28 45.36
N ASP A 483 -26.84 -19.50 46.35
CA ASP A 483 -25.60 -19.77 47.10
C ASP A 483 -25.55 -21.12 47.82
N GLN A 484 -26.66 -21.64 48.34
CA GLN A 484 -26.68 -22.90 49.10
C GLN A 484 -26.48 -24.14 48.20
N GLU A 485 -27.09 -24.17 47.01
CA GLU A 485 -26.96 -25.28 46.04
C GLU A 485 -25.66 -25.18 45.25
N LYS A 486 -25.16 -23.95 45.06
CA LYS A 486 -23.92 -23.67 44.34
C LYS A 486 -22.73 -24.44 44.88
N ILE A 487 -22.56 -24.55 46.21
CA ILE A 487 -21.43 -25.28 46.82
C ILE A 487 -21.45 -26.75 46.38
N THR A 488 -22.60 -27.42 46.48
CA THR A 488 -22.75 -28.84 46.10
C THR A 488 -22.50 -29.06 44.61
N VAL A 489 -23.02 -28.17 43.77
CA VAL A 489 -22.83 -28.22 42.31
C VAL A 489 -21.36 -27.95 41.94
N ASP A 490 -20.71 -26.96 42.56
CA ASP A 490 -19.32 -26.61 42.29
C ASP A 490 -18.35 -27.76 42.66
N HIS A 491 -18.69 -28.60 43.64
CA HIS A 491 -17.92 -29.81 43.96
C HIS A 491 -17.99 -30.88 42.85
N LEU A 492 -19.02 -30.89 42.00
CA LEU A 492 -19.13 -31.85 40.89
C LEU A 492 -18.11 -31.60 39.78
N ALA A 493 -17.60 -30.37 39.62
CA ALA A 493 -16.63 -30.04 38.58
C ALA A 493 -15.39 -30.95 38.63
N ALA A 494 -14.87 -31.21 39.82
CA ALA A 494 -13.72 -32.09 40.02
C ALA A 494 -14.02 -33.54 39.59
N THR A 495 -15.26 -34.01 39.79
CA THR A 495 -15.70 -35.34 39.37
C THR A 495 -15.89 -35.41 37.86
N ILE A 496 -16.54 -34.41 37.27
CA ILE A 496 -16.80 -34.34 35.83
C ILE A 496 -15.49 -34.27 35.04
N ILE A 497 -14.52 -33.45 35.49
CA ILE A 497 -13.20 -33.39 34.86
C ILE A 497 -12.52 -34.76 34.86
N ARG A 498 -12.52 -35.47 36.00
CA ARG A 498 -11.94 -36.82 36.10
C ARG A 498 -12.66 -37.81 35.18
N GLU A 499 -14.00 -37.79 35.13
CA GLU A 499 -14.79 -38.71 34.31
C GLU A 499 -14.61 -38.47 32.80
N VAL A 500 -14.62 -37.21 32.36
CA VAL A 500 -14.36 -36.87 30.95
C VAL A 500 -12.96 -37.32 30.54
N ILE A 501 -11.94 -37.06 31.36
CA ILE A 501 -10.56 -37.47 31.03
C ILE A 501 -10.44 -38.99 31.04
N LYS A 502 -10.98 -39.65 32.05
CA LYS A 502 -10.99 -41.11 32.16
C LYS A 502 -11.59 -41.75 30.91
N ILE A 503 -12.74 -41.26 30.44
CA ILE A 503 -13.39 -41.79 29.23
C ILE A 503 -12.51 -41.51 28.01
N PHE A 504 -12.28 -40.24 27.68
CA PHE A 504 -11.77 -39.84 26.37
C PHE A 504 -10.25 -39.97 26.20
N TRP A 505 -9.46 -39.86 27.28
CA TRP A 505 -7.99 -40.01 27.22
C TRP A 505 -7.52 -41.40 27.63
N PHE A 506 -8.23 -42.11 28.50
CA PHE A 506 -7.77 -43.42 28.99
C PHE A 506 -8.59 -44.59 28.46
N ARG A 507 -9.90 -44.65 28.74
CA ARG A 507 -10.77 -45.78 28.41
C ARG A 507 -10.71 -46.10 26.92
N LEU A 508 -10.86 -45.11 26.04
CA LEU A 508 -10.80 -45.28 24.58
C LEU A 508 -9.49 -45.93 24.07
N LYS A 509 -8.42 -45.87 24.86
CA LYS A 509 -7.10 -46.41 24.54
C LYS A 509 -6.85 -47.80 25.13
N ILE A 510 -7.80 -48.40 25.87
CA ILE A 510 -7.68 -49.75 26.44
C ILE A 510 -8.13 -50.83 25.44
N HIS A 511 -9.06 -50.49 24.55
CA HIS A 511 -9.55 -51.46 23.56
C HIS A 511 -8.45 -51.94 22.60
N GLU A 512 -8.62 -53.14 22.03
CA GLU A 512 -7.64 -53.74 21.11
C GLU A 512 -7.33 -52.85 19.93
N SER A 513 -8.38 -52.39 19.27
CA SER A 513 -8.29 -51.27 18.34
C SER A 513 -8.68 -50.00 19.08
N VAL A 514 -7.84 -48.97 18.97
CA VAL A 514 -8.08 -47.69 19.66
C VAL A 514 -9.41 -47.10 19.21
N ALA A 515 -10.31 -46.88 20.16
CA ALA A 515 -11.57 -46.21 19.89
C ALA A 515 -11.33 -44.73 19.59
N GLN A 516 -12.16 -44.20 18.71
CA GLN A 516 -12.18 -42.81 18.26
C GLN A 516 -13.50 -42.18 18.67
N TYR A 517 -13.51 -40.86 18.74
CA TYR A 517 -14.74 -40.10 18.91
C TYR A 517 -14.86 -39.04 17.82
N VAL A 518 -16.07 -38.77 17.38
CA VAL A 518 -16.38 -37.82 16.30
C VAL A 518 -17.59 -36.98 16.69
N TRP A 519 -17.46 -35.67 16.58
CA TRP A 519 -18.61 -34.76 16.66
C TRP A 519 -19.32 -34.75 15.31
N ILE A 520 -20.61 -35.10 15.30
CA ILE A 520 -21.40 -35.06 14.08
C ILE A 520 -21.60 -33.60 13.67
N PRO A 521 -21.30 -33.24 12.41
CA PRO A 521 -21.40 -31.86 11.96
C PRO A 521 -22.86 -31.41 11.85
N PHE A 522 -23.07 -30.11 11.99
CA PHE A 522 -24.34 -29.47 11.65
C PHE A 522 -24.78 -29.83 10.22
N ASN A 523 -26.09 -30.01 10.03
CA ASN A 523 -26.74 -30.35 8.78
C ASN A 523 -26.37 -31.74 8.23
N ALA A 524 -25.79 -32.63 9.04
CA ALA A 524 -25.70 -34.04 8.71
C ALA A 524 -27.11 -34.67 8.71
N LYS A 525 -27.39 -35.55 7.75
CA LYS A 525 -28.61 -36.36 7.77
C LYS A 525 -28.54 -37.31 8.97
N VAL A 526 -29.64 -37.42 9.71
CA VAL A 526 -29.73 -38.34 10.85
C VAL A 526 -29.62 -39.78 10.35
N ASP A 527 -28.80 -40.56 11.04
CA ASP A 527 -28.63 -41.99 10.85
C ASP A 527 -28.74 -42.65 12.23
N GLU A 528 -29.79 -43.45 12.44
CA GLU A 528 -30.13 -44.09 13.71
C GLU A 528 -29.04 -45.05 14.20
N ILE A 529 -28.16 -45.54 13.30
CA ILE A 529 -27.03 -46.39 13.69
C ILE A 529 -25.96 -45.56 14.42
N PHE A 530 -25.78 -44.30 14.03
CA PHE A 530 -24.73 -43.43 14.54
C PHE A 530 -25.22 -42.37 15.52
N MET A 531 -26.52 -42.15 15.63
CA MET A 531 -27.09 -40.99 16.30
C MET A 531 -28.33 -41.36 17.11
N GLU A 532 -28.41 -40.79 18.31
CA GLU A 532 -29.57 -40.81 19.19
C GLU A 532 -30.00 -39.36 19.47
N GLY A 533 -31.31 -39.07 19.46
CA GLY A 533 -31.86 -37.75 19.70
C GLY A 533 -32.92 -37.78 20.78
N GLU A 534 -32.85 -36.87 21.75
CA GLU A 534 -33.88 -36.73 22.80
C GLU A 534 -35.21 -36.17 22.25
N ASN A 535 -35.21 -35.62 21.03
CA ASN A 535 -36.40 -35.09 20.34
C ASN A 535 -36.82 -35.92 19.11
N PHE A 536 -36.50 -37.21 19.08
CA PHE A 536 -37.11 -38.16 18.14
C PHE A 536 -38.55 -38.43 18.56
N ASP A 537 -39.52 -37.94 17.79
CA ASP A 537 -40.87 -38.48 17.88
C ASP A 537 -40.89 -39.79 17.07
N ASP A 538 -41.22 -40.91 17.72
CA ASP A 538 -41.21 -42.28 17.16
C ASP A 538 -42.11 -42.48 15.91
N SER A 539 -42.80 -41.44 15.42
CA SER A 539 -43.85 -41.55 14.42
C SER A 539 -43.52 -41.06 13.01
N ASP A 540 -42.43 -40.33 12.77
CA ASP A 540 -42.21 -39.68 11.47
C ASP A 540 -40.87 -40.03 10.84
N ASN A 541 -40.93 -40.85 9.80
CA ASN A 541 -39.86 -41.25 8.88
C ASN A 541 -39.42 -40.05 7.98
N GLU A 542 -39.20 -38.89 8.61
CA GLU A 542 -38.90 -37.63 7.94
C GLU A 542 -37.39 -37.45 7.76
N ASN A 543 -37.00 -36.66 6.74
CA ASN A 543 -35.61 -36.24 6.55
C ASN A 543 -35.18 -35.31 7.69
N LEU A 544 -34.74 -35.89 8.80
CA LEU A 544 -34.19 -35.18 9.94
C LEU A 544 -32.71 -34.84 9.70
N TYR A 545 -32.33 -33.66 10.15
CA TYR A 545 -30.97 -33.13 10.08
C TYR A 545 -30.50 -32.67 11.44
N VAL A 546 -29.20 -32.85 11.71
CA VAL A 546 -28.58 -32.47 12.98
C VAL A 546 -28.45 -30.96 13.08
N ASP A 547 -29.02 -30.39 14.13
CA ASP A 547 -28.81 -28.98 14.53
C ASP A 547 -27.63 -28.84 15.49
N LEU A 548 -27.52 -29.76 16.47
CA LEU A 548 -26.45 -29.74 17.46
C LEU A 548 -26.07 -31.15 17.90
N CYS A 549 -24.84 -31.59 17.68
CA CYS A 549 -24.28 -32.74 18.37
C CYS A 549 -23.74 -32.29 19.74
N TYR A 550 -24.28 -32.84 20.83
CA TYR A 550 -23.93 -32.45 22.21
C TYR A 550 -23.20 -33.54 23.00
N PHE A 551 -23.17 -34.77 22.48
CA PHE A 551 -22.24 -35.80 22.91
C PHE A 551 -21.69 -36.52 21.67
N PRO A 552 -20.38 -36.75 21.55
CA PRO A 552 -19.78 -37.27 20.33
C PRO A 552 -20.11 -38.76 20.12
N LEU A 553 -20.12 -39.19 18.85
CA LEU A 553 -20.12 -40.59 18.45
C LEU A 553 -18.82 -41.23 18.94
N ILE A 554 -18.87 -42.43 19.50
CA ILE A 554 -17.69 -43.20 19.90
C ILE A 554 -17.72 -44.58 19.26
N GLY A 555 -16.63 -44.96 18.61
CA GLY A 555 -16.54 -46.23 17.92
C GLY A 555 -15.15 -46.52 17.38
N LYS A 556 -15.07 -47.50 16.50
CA LYS A 556 -13.86 -47.92 15.81
C LYS A 556 -14.04 -47.77 14.31
N ASP A 557 -12.95 -47.38 13.64
CA ASP A 557 -12.86 -47.28 12.18
C ASP A 557 -14.07 -46.57 11.56
N LEU A 558 -14.52 -45.50 12.21
CA LEU A 558 -15.75 -44.74 11.94
C LEU A 558 -15.80 -44.12 10.52
N THR A 559 -14.67 -44.11 9.82
CA THR A 559 -14.53 -43.63 8.43
C THR A 559 -14.50 -44.76 7.40
N SER A 560 -14.57 -46.03 7.84
CA SER A 560 -14.49 -47.21 6.99
C SER A 560 -15.82 -47.97 6.90
N ASN A 561 -15.94 -48.87 5.92
CA ASN A 561 -17.10 -49.74 5.79
C ASN A 561 -17.21 -50.79 6.92
N ASN A 562 -16.14 -51.02 7.69
CA ASN A 562 -16.10 -51.94 8.82
C ASN A 562 -16.17 -51.19 10.16
N HIS A 563 -16.94 -50.10 10.19
CA HIS A 563 -17.12 -49.31 11.40
C HIS A 563 -17.85 -50.12 12.47
N GLU A 564 -17.49 -49.87 13.72
CA GLU A 564 -18.17 -50.44 14.88
C GLU A 564 -18.55 -49.29 15.80
N VAL A 565 -19.85 -49.08 15.98
CA VAL A 565 -20.37 -48.05 16.89
C VAL A 565 -20.47 -48.64 18.29
N TYR A 566 -19.79 -48.01 19.25
CA TYR A 566 -19.90 -48.39 20.65
C TYR A 566 -20.93 -47.54 21.38
N VAL A 567 -20.96 -46.24 21.06
CA VAL A 567 -21.86 -45.25 21.65
C VAL A 567 -22.29 -44.30 20.52
N PRO A 568 -23.57 -44.25 20.15
CA PRO A 568 -24.05 -43.28 19.18
C PRO A 568 -23.88 -41.84 19.68
N ALA A 569 -23.74 -40.90 18.74
CA ALA A 569 -23.72 -39.48 19.07
C ALA A 569 -25.08 -39.05 19.63
N LYS A 570 -25.08 -38.16 20.62
CA LYS A 570 -26.31 -37.51 21.05
C LYS A 570 -26.51 -36.20 20.31
N VAL A 571 -27.64 -36.06 19.63
CA VAL A 571 -27.93 -34.96 18.71
C VAL A 571 -29.28 -34.30 19.02
N PHE A 572 -29.35 -33.00 18.79
CA PHE A 572 -30.59 -32.24 18.67
C PHE A 572 -30.89 -32.10 17.18
N VAL A 573 -32.11 -32.44 16.75
CA VAL A 573 -32.46 -32.54 15.32
C VAL A 573 -33.57 -31.58 14.92
N ARG A 574 -33.66 -31.30 13.62
CA ARG A 574 -34.77 -30.60 12.98
C ARG A 574 -35.27 -31.32 11.74
N LYS A 575 -36.54 -31.09 11.41
CA LYS A 575 -37.14 -31.46 10.13
C LYS A 575 -36.57 -30.59 9.01
N ASN A 576 -36.43 -31.15 7.80
CA ASN A 576 -36.01 -30.38 6.63
C ASN A 576 -37.03 -29.25 6.39
N GLN A 577 -36.58 -27.99 6.41
CA GLN A 577 -37.43 -26.83 6.10
C GLN A 577 -37.51 -26.61 4.60
#